data_AF-A0A7V1H0U0-F1
#
_entry.id   AF-A0A7V1H0U0-F1
#
_cell.length_a   1.000
_cell.length_b   1.000
_cell.length_c   1.000
_cell.angle_alpha   90.00
_cell.angle_beta   90.00
_cell.angle_gamma   90.00
#
_symmetry.space_group_name_H-M   'P 1'
#
loop_
_entity.id
_entity.type
_entity.pdbx_description
1 polymer ?
#
loop_
_entity_poly.entity_id
_entity_poly.type
_entity_poly.pdbx_seq_one_letter_code
_entity_poly.pdbx_strand_id
1 'polypeptide(L)'
;MIFNFLFGAIGRDIGIDLGTANTLVYVKGRGIVLEEPSVVAIEKDSGRLLAVGTEAKRMIGRTPGNIVAIRPLKDGVIADFHVTETMIRKLIERVHKRRFAVRPRVVVCVPSGVTAVEKRAVYEATLSAGAREAHLIEEPMAAAIGAGLPIQEPTGNMIVDVGGGTTEVAVISLGGIVTSVSIRIGGDEFDEAIIAHVKKEYNVMIGERTAEEIKIEIGSAYPLPEEEDVEVRGRDLLSGLPKNIVLSSEEIRIAVEEPLTQIIAAITGTLEKTPPELSSDIMDRGIVLTGGGCLLKGLDERLRQETSIPVHVTEDPLTCVVIGSGKSLEEIELLKRVAIGTKR
;
A
#
# COMPACT_ATOMS: atom_id res chain seq x y z
N MET A 1 -8.10 -40.91 -15.52
CA MET A 1 -6.99 -40.11 -14.96
C MET A 1 -6.17 -39.43 -16.08
N ILE A 2 -6.82 -38.85 -17.11
CA ILE A 2 -6.17 -38.28 -18.33
C ILE A 2 -6.77 -36.92 -18.75
N PHE A 3 -7.74 -36.36 -18.02
CA PHE A 3 -8.43 -35.12 -18.44
C PHE A 3 -7.91 -33.80 -17.83
N ASN A 4 -6.90 -33.83 -16.96
CA ASN A 4 -6.36 -32.63 -16.30
C ASN A 4 -5.11 -32.03 -16.98
N PHE A 5 -4.65 -32.59 -18.11
CA PHE A 5 -3.31 -32.29 -18.64
C PHE A 5 -3.27 -31.28 -19.81
N LEU A 6 -4.42 -30.85 -20.34
CA LEU A 6 -4.49 -29.98 -21.54
C LEU A 6 -5.06 -28.57 -21.31
N PHE A 7 -5.37 -28.19 -20.07
CA PHE A 7 -5.72 -26.82 -19.72
C PHE A 7 -4.60 -26.18 -18.90
N GLY A 8 -3.53 -25.75 -19.56
CA GLY A 8 -2.75 -24.62 -19.04
C GLY A 8 -3.74 -23.49 -18.77
N ALA A 9 -3.88 -23.09 -17.52
CA ALA A 9 -4.94 -22.19 -17.07
C ALA A 9 -4.70 -20.75 -17.55
N ILE A 10 -5.06 -20.49 -18.80
CA ILE A 10 -5.08 -19.15 -19.38
C ILE A 10 -6.05 -18.29 -18.54
N GLY A 11 -5.53 -17.23 -17.90
CA GLY A 11 -6.32 -16.11 -17.35
C GLY A 11 -6.97 -16.29 -15.97
N ARG A 12 -6.34 -17.00 -15.03
CA ARG A 12 -6.95 -17.24 -13.69
C ARG A 12 -6.12 -16.88 -12.47
N ASP A 13 -4.86 -16.49 -12.63
CA ASP A 13 -4.04 -16.13 -11.47
C ASP A 13 -4.17 -14.64 -11.17
N ILE A 14 -4.22 -14.34 -9.88
CA ILE A 14 -4.55 -13.02 -9.37
C ILE A 14 -3.44 -12.54 -8.42
N GLY A 15 -2.86 -11.39 -8.69
CA GLY A 15 -2.08 -10.63 -7.72
C GLY A 15 -3.00 -9.64 -7.00
N ILE A 16 -2.96 -9.61 -5.67
CA ILE A 16 -3.71 -8.65 -4.86
C ILE A 16 -2.71 -7.84 -4.07
N ASP A 17 -2.75 -6.53 -4.26
CA ASP A 17 -2.16 -5.58 -3.33
C ASP A 17 -3.22 -5.20 -2.31
N LEU A 18 -3.09 -5.70 -1.08
CA LEU A 18 -4.07 -5.55 -0.01
C LEU A 18 -3.66 -4.40 0.92
N GLY A 19 -3.59 -3.18 0.36
CA GLY A 19 -3.17 -1.98 1.08
C GLY A 19 -4.20 -1.45 2.07
N THR A 20 -3.76 -0.66 3.06
CA THR A 20 -4.65 -0.07 4.08
C THR A 20 -5.62 0.96 3.50
N ALA A 21 -5.22 1.67 2.45
CA ALA A 21 -5.99 2.73 1.82
C ALA A 21 -6.72 2.23 0.55
N ASN A 22 -5.99 1.53 -0.33
CA ASN A 22 -6.51 1.00 -1.59
C ASN A 22 -6.13 -0.47 -1.75
N THR A 23 -7.00 -1.22 -2.42
CA THR A 23 -6.76 -2.59 -2.85
C THR A 23 -6.73 -2.63 -4.37
N LEU A 24 -5.63 -3.13 -4.93
CA LEU A 24 -5.47 -3.30 -6.38
C LEU A 24 -5.45 -4.79 -6.73
N VAL A 25 -5.99 -5.11 -7.90
CA VAL A 25 -6.03 -6.50 -8.39
C VAL A 25 -5.45 -6.58 -9.80
N TYR A 26 -4.40 -7.37 -9.94
CA TYR A 26 -3.79 -7.76 -11.19
C TYR A 26 -4.27 -9.16 -11.61
N VAL A 27 -4.59 -9.34 -12.89
CA VAL A 27 -4.89 -10.64 -13.48
C VAL A 27 -3.89 -10.97 -14.56
N LYS A 28 -3.30 -12.17 -14.45
CA LYS A 28 -2.35 -12.68 -15.44
C LYS A 28 -2.92 -12.62 -16.86
N GLY A 29 -2.18 -11.95 -17.76
CA GLY A 29 -2.57 -11.73 -19.16
C GLY A 29 -3.61 -10.62 -19.39
N ARG A 30 -4.05 -9.92 -18.33
CA ARG A 30 -4.98 -8.77 -18.43
C ARG A 30 -4.43 -7.49 -17.81
N GLY A 31 -3.41 -7.58 -16.95
CA GLY A 31 -2.92 -6.43 -16.22
C GLY A 31 -3.76 -6.11 -14.98
N ILE A 32 -3.72 -4.86 -14.54
CA ILE A 32 -4.54 -4.35 -13.43
C ILE A 32 -5.98 -4.24 -13.93
N VAL A 33 -6.91 -4.87 -13.22
CA VAL A 33 -8.33 -4.94 -13.62
C VAL A 33 -9.27 -4.30 -12.61
N LEU A 34 -8.76 -3.97 -11.43
CA LEU A 34 -9.53 -3.36 -10.35
C LEU A 34 -8.59 -2.53 -9.47
N GLU A 35 -9.07 -1.35 -9.11
CA GLU A 35 -8.50 -0.44 -8.12
C GLU A 35 -9.67 0.11 -7.32
N GLU A 36 -9.73 -0.19 -6.03
CA GLU A 36 -10.83 0.22 -5.16
C GLU A 36 -10.27 0.59 -3.77
N PRO A 37 -10.84 1.59 -3.10
CA PRO A 37 -10.55 1.83 -1.70
C PRO A 37 -10.74 0.59 -0.82
N SER A 38 -9.86 0.39 0.16
CA SER A 38 -9.95 -0.71 1.14
C SER A 38 -10.99 -0.41 2.22
N VAL A 39 -12.24 -0.21 1.79
CA VAL A 39 -13.36 0.21 2.65
C VAL A 39 -14.55 -0.72 2.41
N VAL A 40 -15.19 -1.13 3.50
CA VAL A 40 -16.39 -1.96 3.51
C VAL A 40 -17.48 -1.28 4.31
N ALA A 41 -18.69 -1.20 3.76
CA ALA A 41 -19.87 -0.71 4.47
C ALA A 41 -20.77 -1.88 4.86
N ILE A 42 -21.12 -1.97 6.14
CA ILE A 42 -22.00 -3.02 6.69
C ILE A 42 -23.13 -2.41 7.51
N GLU A 43 -24.24 -3.14 7.60
CA GLU A 43 -25.32 -2.86 8.53
C GLU A 43 -24.93 -3.38 9.93
N LYS A 44 -25.01 -2.50 10.95
CA LYS A 44 -24.43 -2.74 12.28
C LYS A 44 -25.00 -3.96 13.00
N ASP A 45 -26.31 -4.18 12.89
CA ASP A 45 -27.00 -5.23 13.66
C ASP A 45 -26.92 -6.61 12.99
N SER A 46 -26.97 -6.66 11.66
CA SER A 46 -26.99 -7.91 10.90
C SER A 46 -25.62 -8.33 10.38
N GLY A 47 -24.65 -7.42 10.36
CA GLY A 47 -23.36 -7.60 9.67
C GLY A 47 -23.50 -7.69 8.15
N ARG A 48 -24.68 -7.37 7.60
CA ARG A 48 -24.96 -7.50 6.16
C ARG A 48 -24.10 -6.52 5.38
N LEU A 49 -23.36 -7.05 4.42
CA LEU A 49 -22.59 -6.26 3.47
C LEU A 49 -23.51 -5.36 2.62
N LEU A 50 -23.22 -4.06 2.62
CA LEU A 50 -23.92 -3.07 1.81
C LEU A 50 -23.10 -2.69 0.58
N ALA A 51 -21.82 -2.35 0.78
CA ALA A 51 -20.93 -1.91 -0.28
C ALA A 51 -19.46 -2.23 0.03
N VAL A 52 -18.63 -2.27 -1.02
CA VAL A 52 -17.16 -2.39 -0.95
C VAL A 52 -16.56 -1.41 -1.94
N GLY A 53 -15.42 -0.82 -1.59
CA GLY A 53 -14.66 0.05 -2.47
C GLY A 53 -15.16 1.48 -2.42
N THR A 54 -15.18 2.12 -3.59
CA THR A 54 -15.53 3.53 -3.79
C THR A 54 -16.91 3.87 -3.21
N GLU A 55 -17.89 2.99 -3.39
CA GLU A 55 -19.24 3.17 -2.83
C GLU A 55 -19.22 3.20 -1.30
N ALA A 56 -18.41 2.35 -0.66
CA ALA A 56 -18.23 2.33 0.79
C ALA A 56 -17.42 3.54 1.28
N LYS A 57 -16.34 3.95 0.58
CA LYS A 57 -15.55 5.15 0.93
C LYS A 57 -16.40 6.42 0.95
N ARG A 58 -17.38 6.55 0.04
CA ARG A 58 -18.34 7.68 0.02
C ARG A 58 -19.22 7.79 1.27
N MET A 59 -19.36 6.70 2.03
CA MET A 59 -20.17 6.65 3.23
C MET A 59 -19.41 7.09 4.49
N ILE A 60 -18.06 7.14 4.47
CA ILE A 60 -17.24 7.53 5.63
C ILE A 60 -17.65 8.92 6.14
N GLY A 61 -17.92 9.01 7.46
CA GLY A 61 -18.37 10.25 8.12
C GLY A 61 -19.78 10.71 7.73
N ARG A 62 -20.52 9.93 6.93
CA ARG A 62 -21.86 10.27 6.41
C ARG A 62 -22.91 9.17 6.66
N THR A 63 -22.56 8.12 7.40
CA THR A 63 -23.49 7.01 7.67
C THR A 63 -24.57 7.38 8.70
N PRO A 64 -25.82 6.92 8.52
CA PRO A 64 -26.80 6.89 9.61
C PRO A 64 -26.36 5.89 10.69
N GLY A 65 -26.93 5.97 11.89
CA GLY A 65 -26.46 5.20 13.06
C GLY A 65 -26.48 3.66 12.92
N ASN A 66 -27.19 3.12 11.94
CA ASN A 66 -27.27 1.68 11.65
C ASN A 66 -26.29 1.20 10.56
N ILE A 67 -25.52 2.10 9.93
CA ILE A 67 -24.51 1.74 8.92
C ILE A 67 -23.13 2.15 9.43
N VAL A 68 -22.14 1.29 9.24
CA VAL A 68 -20.75 1.59 9.54
C VAL A 68 -19.88 1.30 8.31
N ALA A 69 -19.04 2.27 7.97
CA ALA A 69 -17.97 2.12 6.98
C ALA A 69 -16.66 1.83 7.73
N ILE A 70 -15.99 0.73 7.37
CA ILE A 70 -14.84 0.18 8.09
C ILE A 70 -13.69 0.02 7.09
N ARG A 71 -12.49 0.44 7.49
CA ARG A 71 -11.22 0.02 6.87
C ARG A 71 -10.76 -1.24 7.60
N PRO A 72 -10.83 -2.43 6.98
CA PRO A 72 -10.55 -3.68 7.69
C PRO A 72 -9.05 -3.96 7.87
N LEU A 73 -8.22 -3.12 7.25
CA LEU A 73 -6.77 -3.15 7.29
C LEU A 73 -6.29 -1.85 7.95
N LYS A 74 -5.36 -1.99 8.88
CA LYS A 74 -4.72 -0.85 9.56
C LYS A 74 -3.25 -1.20 9.79
N ASP A 75 -2.35 -0.24 9.59
CA ASP A 75 -0.90 -0.40 9.77
C ASP A 75 -0.32 -1.63 9.04
N GLY A 76 -0.83 -1.92 7.84
CA GLY A 76 -0.42 -3.07 7.02
C GLY A 76 -0.92 -4.44 7.50
N VAL A 77 -1.78 -4.49 8.54
CA VAL A 77 -2.28 -5.74 9.13
C VAL A 77 -3.81 -5.83 9.12
N ILE A 78 -4.33 -7.05 9.28
CA ILE A 78 -5.77 -7.30 9.37
C ILE A 78 -6.27 -6.87 10.75
N ALA A 79 -7.07 -5.80 10.79
CA ALA A 79 -7.76 -5.35 11.99
C ALA A 79 -9.10 -6.09 12.19
N ASP A 80 -9.77 -6.47 11.10
CA ASP A 80 -11.00 -7.28 11.12
C ASP A 80 -10.93 -8.40 10.07
N PHE A 81 -10.84 -9.65 10.55
CA PHE A 81 -10.71 -10.83 9.70
C PHE A 81 -11.95 -11.05 8.81
N HIS A 82 -13.16 -10.97 9.37
CA HIS A 82 -14.38 -11.27 8.62
C HIS A 82 -14.69 -10.21 7.57
N VAL A 83 -14.43 -8.95 7.89
CA VAL A 83 -14.59 -7.85 6.94
C VAL A 83 -13.52 -7.95 5.84
N THR A 84 -12.27 -8.29 6.18
CA THR A 84 -11.20 -8.52 5.19
C THR A 84 -11.53 -9.69 4.26
N GLU A 85 -11.93 -10.84 4.80
CA GLU A 85 -12.35 -12.01 4.03
C GLU A 85 -13.50 -11.66 3.06
N THR A 86 -14.48 -10.90 3.54
CA THR A 86 -15.63 -10.43 2.74
C THR A 86 -15.17 -9.50 1.62
N MET A 87 -14.25 -8.58 1.90
CA MET A 87 -13.65 -7.68 0.92
C MET A 87 -12.93 -8.47 -0.17
N ILE A 88 -11.98 -9.33 0.19
CA ILE A 88 -11.21 -10.16 -0.75
C ILE A 88 -12.15 -11.03 -1.59
N ARG A 89 -13.16 -11.66 -0.96
CA ARG A 89 -14.17 -12.46 -1.67
C ARG A 89 -14.86 -11.64 -2.75
N LYS A 90 -15.26 -10.41 -2.42
CA LYS A 90 -16.00 -9.57 -3.36
C LYS A 90 -15.14 -9.08 -4.52
N LEU A 91 -13.88 -8.82 -4.26
CA LEU A 91 -12.90 -8.49 -5.30
C LEU A 91 -12.65 -9.67 -6.23
N ILE A 92 -12.43 -10.87 -5.68
CA ILE A 92 -12.30 -12.12 -6.47
C ILE A 92 -13.55 -12.36 -7.32
N GLU A 93 -14.75 -12.21 -6.76
CA GLU A 93 -16.02 -12.39 -7.49
C GLU A 93 -16.22 -11.37 -8.62
N ARG A 94 -15.82 -10.11 -8.42
CA ARG A 94 -15.91 -9.05 -9.45
C ARG A 94 -15.00 -9.36 -10.64
N VAL A 95 -13.79 -9.84 -10.35
CA VAL A 95 -12.78 -10.16 -11.36
C VAL A 95 -13.08 -11.48 -12.06
N HIS A 96 -13.54 -12.48 -11.31
CA HIS A 96 -13.85 -13.83 -11.78
C HIS A 96 -15.36 -14.02 -11.89
N LYS A 97 -15.96 -13.60 -13.02
CA LYS A 97 -17.40 -13.80 -13.27
C LYS A 97 -17.76 -15.28 -13.11
N ARG A 98 -18.87 -15.57 -12.41
CA ARG A 98 -19.43 -16.91 -12.06
C ARG A 98 -19.54 -17.96 -13.18
N ARG A 99 -19.19 -17.63 -14.42
CA ARG A 99 -19.24 -18.53 -15.57
C ARG A 99 -18.15 -19.60 -15.55
N PHE A 100 -17.13 -19.47 -14.69
CA PHE A 100 -16.03 -20.41 -14.57
C PHE A 100 -16.05 -21.13 -13.21
N ALA A 101 -16.17 -22.46 -13.24
CA ALA A 101 -16.25 -23.30 -12.04
C ALA A 101 -14.90 -23.51 -11.32
N VAL A 102 -13.87 -22.71 -11.62
CA VAL A 102 -12.50 -22.95 -11.14
C VAL A 102 -12.01 -21.79 -10.30
N ARG A 103 -11.72 -22.07 -9.03
CA ARG A 103 -11.14 -21.11 -8.08
C ARG A 103 -9.72 -20.67 -8.51
N PRO A 104 -9.36 -19.38 -8.39
CA PRO A 104 -8.07 -18.85 -8.83
C PRO A 104 -6.93 -19.22 -7.86
N ARG A 105 -5.68 -19.12 -8.34
CA ARG A 105 -4.52 -18.97 -7.44
C ARG A 105 -4.31 -17.49 -7.17
N VAL A 106 -3.96 -17.15 -5.93
CA VAL A 106 -3.83 -15.76 -5.51
C VAL A 106 -2.46 -15.55 -4.86
N VAL A 107 -1.72 -14.52 -5.30
CA VAL A 107 -0.62 -13.93 -4.54
C VAL A 107 -1.13 -12.67 -3.87
N VAL A 108 -0.84 -12.51 -2.58
CA VAL A 108 -1.20 -11.33 -1.78
C VAL A 108 0.07 -10.73 -1.19
N CYS A 109 0.24 -9.41 -1.31
CA CYS A 109 1.33 -8.71 -0.63
C CYS A 109 1.09 -8.67 0.89
N VAL A 110 2.17 -8.67 1.66
CA VAL A 110 2.16 -8.38 3.09
C VAL A 110 3.39 -7.53 3.44
N PRO A 111 3.30 -6.60 4.40
CA PRO A 111 4.46 -5.82 4.84
C PRO A 111 5.60 -6.73 5.31
N SER A 112 6.86 -6.30 5.19
CA SER A 112 8.00 -7.15 5.60
C SER A 112 8.03 -7.39 7.12
N GLY A 113 7.53 -6.43 7.90
CA GLY A 113 7.53 -6.44 9.36
C GLY A 113 6.40 -7.20 10.04
N VAL A 114 5.49 -7.83 9.30
CA VAL A 114 4.34 -8.54 9.92
C VAL A 114 4.76 -9.83 10.63
N THR A 115 4.07 -10.14 11.72
CA THR A 115 4.25 -11.35 12.52
C THR A 115 3.75 -12.61 11.79
N ALA A 116 4.19 -13.79 12.22
CA ALA A 116 3.71 -15.05 11.68
C ALA A 116 2.18 -15.23 11.81
N VAL A 117 1.57 -14.67 12.87
CA VAL A 117 0.13 -14.69 13.10
C VAL A 117 -0.59 -13.82 12.07
N GLU A 118 -0.08 -12.61 11.80
CA GLU A 118 -0.64 -11.71 10.80
C GLU A 118 -0.49 -12.28 9.38
N LYS A 119 0.68 -12.84 9.01
CA LYS A 119 0.87 -13.57 7.74
C LYS A 119 -0.17 -14.69 7.60
N ARG A 120 -0.38 -15.45 8.68
CA ARG A 120 -1.34 -16.55 8.70
C ARG A 120 -2.78 -16.07 8.51
N ALA A 121 -3.15 -14.96 9.14
CA ALA A 121 -4.48 -14.36 8.97
C ALA A 121 -4.75 -13.95 7.52
N VAL A 122 -3.79 -13.31 6.84
CA VAL A 122 -3.92 -12.93 5.42
C VAL A 122 -4.06 -14.17 4.53
N TYR A 123 -3.23 -15.18 4.77
CA TYR A 123 -3.29 -16.45 4.05
C TYR A 123 -4.66 -17.13 4.20
N GLU A 124 -5.18 -17.23 5.43
CA GLU A 124 -6.46 -17.88 5.71
C GLU A 124 -7.65 -17.07 5.18
N ALA A 125 -7.63 -15.74 5.31
CA ALA A 125 -8.65 -14.86 4.73
C ALA A 125 -8.72 -15.04 3.21
N THR A 126 -7.57 -15.15 2.54
CA THR A 126 -7.49 -15.35 1.09
C THR A 126 -8.07 -16.70 0.64
N LEU A 127 -7.76 -17.78 1.36
CA LEU A 127 -8.35 -19.10 1.09
C LEU A 127 -9.87 -19.12 1.34
N SER A 128 -10.31 -18.57 2.47
CA SER A 128 -11.73 -18.47 2.85
C SER A 128 -12.53 -17.58 1.89
N ALA A 129 -11.87 -16.58 1.29
CA ALA A 129 -12.44 -15.72 0.25
C ALA A 129 -12.69 -16.44 -1.09
N GLY A 130 -12.19 -17.67 -1.27
CA GLY A 130 -12.46 -18.50 -2.44
C GLY A 130 -11.25 -18.77 -3.34
N ALA A 131 -10.03 -18.45 -2.90
CA ALA A 131 -8.82 -18.90 -3.59
C ALA A 131 -8.66 -20.43 -3.50
N ARG A 132 -8.06 -21.03 -4.52
CA ARG A 132 -7.64 -22.45 -4.51
C ARG A 132 -6.30 -22.62 -3.80
N GLU A 133 -5.38 -21.71 -4.07
CA GLU A 133 -4.04 -21.61 -3.50
C GLU A 133 -3.81 -20.15 -3.17
N ALA A 134 -3.22 -19.88 -2.01
CA ALA A 134 -2.78 -18.57 -1.60
C ALA A 134 -1.24 -18.60 -1.47
N HIS A 135 -0.61 -17.52 -1.91
CA HIS A 135 0.82 -17.28 -1.77
C HIS A 135 0.99 -15.87 -1.21
N LEU A 136 2.00 -15.69 -0.35
CA LEU A 136 2.33 -14.38 0.19
C LEU A 136 3.64 -13.92 -0.42
N ILE A 137 3.75 -12.61 -0.65
CA ILE A 137 4.99 -11.95 -1.07
C ILE A 137 5.21 -10.74 -0.18
N GLU A 138 6.45 -10.51 0.25
CA GLU A 138 6.80 -9.26 0.94
C GLU A 138 6.56 -8.07 0.02
N GLU A 139 5.87 -7.06 0.54
CA GLU A 139 5.56 -5.80 -0.14
C GLU A 139 6.79 -5.13 -0.77
N PRO A 140 7.94 -4.94 -0.07
CA PRO A 140 9.12 -4.37 -0.72
C PRO A 140 9.68 -5.22 -1.86
N MET A 141 9.53 -6.55 -1.80
CA MET A 141 9.94 -7.43 -2.89
C MET A 141 9.00 -7.29 -4.09
N ALA A 142 7.68 -7.26 -3.85
CA ALA A 142 6.69 -7.01 -4.89
C ALA A 142 6.90 -5.63 -5.53
N ALA A 143 7.11 -4.60 -4.72
CA ALA A 143 7.42 -3.24 -5.16
C ALA A 143 8.65 -3.23 -6.09
N ALA A 144 9.74 -3.93 -5.73
CA ALA A 144 10.96 -3.95 -6.52
C ALA A 144 10.80 -4.69 -7.87
N ILE A 145 10.06 -5.80 -7.90
CA ILE A 145 9.69 -6.50 -9.14
C ILE A 145 8.81 -5.60 -10.02
N GLY A 146 7.88 -4.87 -9.40
CA GLY A 146 7.00 -3.90 -10.05
C GLY A 146 7.78 -2.77 -10.71
N ALA A 147 8.70 -2.18 -9.96
CA ALA A 147 9.60 -1.11 -10.39
C ALA A 147 10.65 -1.54 -11.43
N GLY A 148 10.78 -2.84 -11.69
CA GLY A 148 11.72 -3.37 -12.68
C GLY A 148 13.18 -3.37 -12.22
N LEU A 149 13.42 -3.38 -10.91
CA LEU A 149 14.78 -3.44 -10.36
C LEU A 149 15.43 -4.80 -10.67
N PRO A 150 16.75 -4.84 -10.95
CA PRO A 150 17.50 -6.06 -11.22
C PRO A 150 17.79 -6.84 -9.92
N ILE A 151 16.73 -7.25 -9.23
CA ILE A 151 16.80 -7.85 -7.88
C ILE A 151 17.51 -9.21 -7.85
N GLN A 152 17.64 -9.89 -8.99
CA GLN A 152 18.33 -11.19 -9.11
C GLN A 152 19.85 -11.04 -9.25
N GLU A 153 20.35 -9.83 -9.53
CA GLU A 153 21.78 -9.56 -9.67
C GLU A 153 22.46 -9.45 -8.29
N PRO A 154 23.77 -9.76 -8.19
CA PRO A 154 24.56 -9.57 -6.97
C PRO A 154 24.90 -8.09 -6.74
N THR A 155 23.90 -7.22 -6.81
CA THR A 155 24.03 -5.77 -6.63
C THR A 155 23.01 -5.28 -5.62
N GLY A 156 23.35 -4.26 -4.85
CA GLY A 156 22.44 -3.61 -3.90
C GLY A 156 21.36 -2.81 -4.61
N ASN A 157 20.08 -3.17 -4.39
CA ASN A 157 18.94 -2.42 -4.86
C ASN A 157 18.13 -1.94 -3.66
N MET A 158 18.12 -0.63 -3.38
CA MET A 158 17.31 -0.06 -2.31
C MET A 158 15.97 0.41 -2.84
N ILE A 159 14.90 -0.05 -2.20
CA ILE A 159 13.54 0.42 -2.46
C ILE A 159 12.89 0.93 -1.18
N VAL A 160 12.15 2.01 -1.32
CA VAL A 160 11.32 2.63 -0.29
C VAL A 160 9.90 2.70 -0.81
N ASP A 161 8.98 2.01 -0.15
CA ASP A 161 7.55 2.03 -0.46
C ASP A 161 6.81 2.77 0.66
N VAL A 162 6.29 3.96 0.35
CA VAL A 162 5.50 4.76 1.30
C VAL A 162 4.02 4.53 1.00
N GLY A 163 3.42 3.59 1.73
CA GLY A 163 2.03 3.19 1.58
C GLY A 163 1.05 4.07 2.37
N GLY A 164 -0.17 3.55 2.54
CA GLY A 164 -1.20 4.20 3.34
C GLY A 164 -0.89 4.16 4.84
N GLY A 165 -0.64 2.97 5.41
CA GLY A 165 -0.41 2.82 6.85
C GLY A 165 0.99 2.34 7.24
N THR A 166 1.87 2.14 6.25
CA THR A 166 3.23 1.65 6.46
C THR A 166 4.20 2.29 5.49
N THR A 167 5.46 2.37 5.92
CA THR A 167 6.60 2.61 5.05
C THR A 167 7.52 1.41 5.13
N GLU A 168 7.80 0.81 3.97
CA GLU A 168 8.71 -0.32 3.82
C GLU A 168 10.01 0.16 3.21
N VAL A 169 11.13 -0.11 3.88
CA VAL A 169 12.47 0.16 3.37
C VAL A 169 13.18 -1.18 3.25
N ALA A 170 13.74 -1.49 2.07
CA ALA A 170 14.47 -2.74 1.87
C ALA A 170 15.66 -2.58 0.94
N VAL A 171 16.71 -3.35 1.21
CA VAL A 171 17.82 -3.60 0.29
C VAL A 171 17.73 -5.04 -0.21
N ILE A 172 17.71 -5.20 -1.52
CA ILE A 172 17.49 -6.47 -2.20
C ILE A 172 18.69 -6.81 -3.08
N SER A 173 19.13 -8.07 -3.01
CA SER A 173 20.19 -8.63 -3.85
C SER A 173 20.00 -10.14 -3.99
N LEU A 174 20.38 -10.73 -5.13
CA LEU A 174 20.30 -12.18 -5.38
C LEU A 174 18.90 -12.79 -5.09
N GLY A 175 17.85 -12.03 -5.39
CA GLY A 175 16.45 -12.43 -5.19
C GLY A 175 15.99 -12.46 -3.73
N GLY A 176 16.83 -11.99 -2.79
CA GLY A 176 16.55 -11.96 -1.35
C GLY A 176 16.60 -10.56 -0.76
N ILE A 177 15.80 -10.34 0.29
CA ILE A 177 15.90 -9.14 1.12
C ILE A 177 17.11 -9.31 2.06
N VAL A 178 18.08 -8.41 1.96
CA VAL A 178 19.31 -8.42 2.78
C VAL A 178 19.08 -7.67 4.08
N THR A 179 18.53 -6.46 3.99
CA THR A 179 18.10 -5.63 5.12
C THR A 179 16.71 -5.08 4.83
N SER A 180 15.87 -5.00 5.86
CA SER A 180 14.58 -4.33 5.75
C SER A 180 14.14 -3.74 7.08
N VAL A 181 13.33 -2.69 6.99
CA VAL A 181 12.62 -2.06 8.07
C VAL A 181 11.20 -1.76 7.59
N SER A 182 10.24 -2.03 8.45
CA SER A 182 8.83 -1.67 8.27
C SER A 182 8.44 -0.80 9.45
N ILE A 183 7.98 0.41 9.18
CA ILE A 183 7.40 1.30 10.20
C ILE A 183 5.93 1.53 9.91
N ARG A 184 5.13 1.65 10.96
CA ARG A 184 3.69 1.93 10.89
C ARG A 184 3.45 3.43 10.76
N ILE A 185 4.05 4.02 9.73
CA ILE A 185 3.98 5.43 9.37
C ILE A 185 3.86 5.50 7.86
N GLY A 186 2.82 6.15 7.35
CA GLY A 186 2.58 6.37 5.93
C GLY A 186 1.62 7.54 5.70
N GLY A 187 0.80 7.42 4.66
CA GLY A 187 -0.20 8.43 4.31
C GLY A 187 -1.25 8.71 5.38
N ASP A 188 -1.60 7.73 6.21
CA ASP A 188 -2.60 7.84 7.28
C ASP A 188 -2.09 8.77 8.39
N GLU A 189 -0.82 8.65 8.78
CA GLU A 189 -0.20 9.52 9.80
C GLU A 189 0.00 10.95 9.30
N PHE A 190 0.21 11.16 7.99
CA PHE A 190 0.16 12.50 7.41
C PHE A 190 -1.23 13.14 7.54
N ASP A 191 -2.29 12.37 7.30
CA ASP A 191 -3.66 12.87 7.47
C ASP A 191 -3.96 13.20 8.93
N GLU A 192 -3.56 12.32 9.86
CA GLU A 192 -3.71 12.56 11.30
C GLU A 192 -2.96 13.81 11.77
N ALA A 193 -1.74 14.02 11.27
CA ALA A 193 -0.93 15.20 11.59
C ALA A 193 -1.60 16.50 11.10
N ILE A 194 -2.16 16.50 9.88
CA ILE A 194 -2.91 17.64 9.34
C ILE A 194 -4.17 17.92 10.18
N ILE A 195 -4.93 16.90 10.58
CA ILE A 195 -6.10 17.06 11.46
C ILE A 195 -5.70 17.68 12.80
N ALA A 196 -4.62 17.16 13.40
CA ALA A 196 -4.13 17.64 14.69
C ALA A 196 -3.68 19.10 14.61
N HIS A 197 -2.98 19.47 13.53
CA HIS A 197 -2.53 20.83 13.26
C HIS A 197 -3.70 21.80 13.13
N VAL A 198 -4.67 21.49 12.26
CA VAL A 198 -5.86 22.33 12.04
C VAL A 198 -6.66 22.53 13.32
N LYS A 199 -6.80 21.46 14.12
CA LYS A 199 -7.47 21.52 15.42
C LYS A 199 -6.76 22.44 16.40
N LYS A 200 -5.43 22.37 16.45
CA LYS A 200 -4.60 23.13 17.38
C LYS A 200 -4.54 24.62 17.03
N GLU A 201 -4.23 24.95 15.78
CA GLU A 201 -3.98 26.33 15.35
C GLU A 201 -5.28 27.11 15.10
N TYR A 202 -6.33 26.45 14.57
CA TYR A 202 -7.56 27.15 14.17
C TYR A 202 -8.77 26.90 15.08
N ASN A 203 -8.67 25.97 16.05
CA ASN A 203 -9.80 25.42 16.81
C ASN A 203 -10.90 24.85 15.89
N VAL A 204 -10.51 24.30 14.74
CA VAL A 204 -11.44 23.74 13.75
C VAL A 204 -11.28 22.22 13.70
N MET A 205 -12.39 21.49 13.68
CA MET A 205 -12.42 20.05 13.43
C MET A 205 -12.69 19.79 11.94
N ILE A 206 -11.80 19.02 11.32
CA ILE A 206 -11.97 18.43 9.97
C ILE A 206 -11.95 16.90 10.07
N GLY A 207 -12.49 16.23 9.04
CA GLY A 207 -12.46 14.76 8.96
C GLY A 207 -11.29 14.26 8.11
N GLU A 208 -11.00 12.95 8.21
CA GLU A 208 -9.92 12.25 7.48
C GLU A 208 -9.93 12.56 5.99
N ARG A 209 -11.09 12.48 5.32
CA ARG A 209 -11.20 12.77 3.89
C ARG A 209 -10.74 14.19 3.54
N THR A 210 -11.08 15.18 4.36
CA THR A 210 -10.68 16.56 4.13
C THR A 210 -9.18 16.74 4.35
N ALA A 211 -8.60 16.04 5.32
CA ALA A 211 -7.15 16.01 5.52
C ALA A 211 -6.42 15.35 4.33
N GLU A 212 -6.93 14.23 3.81
CA GLU A 212 -6.41 13.57 2.61
C GLU A 212 -6.49 14.50 1.38
N GLU A 213 -7.60 15.22 1.20
CA GLU A 213 -7.76 16.22 0.14
C GLU A 213 -6.71 17.34 0.26
N ILE A 214 -6.49 17.90 1.46
CA ILE A 214 -5.46 18.92 1.72
C ILE A 214 -4.05 18.37 1.41
N LYS A 215 -3.75 17.15 1.88
CA LYS A 215 -2.46 16.47 1.65
C LYS A 215 -2.16 16.33 0.17
N ILE A 216 -3.13 15.89 -0.62
CA ILE A 216 -2.98 15.71 -2.06
C ILE A 216 -2.85 17.06 -2.78
N GLU A 217 -3.63 18.06 -2.36
CA GLU A 217 -3.70 19.35 -3.05
C GLU A 217 -2.43 20.19 -2.81
N ILE A 218 -2.04 20.41 -1.55
CA ILE A 218 -0.97 21.35 -1.17
C ILE A 218 0.13 20.73 -0.28
N GLY A 219 0.06 19.44 0.04
CA GLY A 219 1.05 18.79 0.89
C GLY A 219 2.44 18.76 0.25
N SER A 220 3.47 19.12 1.02
CA SER A 220 4.86 19.11 0.58
C SER A 220 5.81 18.62 1.68
N ALA A 221 6.89 17.96 1.27
CA ALA A 221 8.02 17.54 2.12
C ALA A 221 9.24 18.46 1.98
N TYR A 222 9.20 19.38 1.01
CA TYR A 222 10.27 20.31 0.68
C TYR A 222 9.70 21.67 0.24
N PRO A 223 10.42 22.79 0.44
CA PRO A 223 10.00 24.09 -0.08
C PRO A 223 9.67 24.04 -1.57
N LEU A 224 8.52 24.62 -1.94
CA LEU A 224 8.07 24.67 -3.33
C LEU A 224 8.58 25.95 -4.01
N PRO A 225 8.76 25.96 -5.35
CA PRO A 225 9.10 27.17 -6.07
C PRO A 225 8.05 28.29 -5.90
N GLU A 226 6.79 27.89 -5.80
CA GLU A 226 5.66 28.74 -5.45
C GLU A 226 4.85 27.99 -4.39
N GLU A 227 4.66 28.60 -3.22
CA GLU A 227 3.82 28.03 -2.17
C GLU A 227 2.35 28.20 -2.56
N GLU A 228 1.53 27.22 -2.19
CA GLU A 228 0.13 27.11 -2.57
C GLU A 228 -0.76 27.27 -1.34
N ASP A 229 -1.97 27.79 -1.53
CA ASP A 229 -2.98 27.94 -0.48
C ASP A 229 -4.27 27.19 -0.85
N VAL A 230 -4.97 26.67 0.15
CA VAL A 230 -6.30 26.04 -0.03
C VAL A 230 -7.29 26.53 1.04
N GLU A 231 -8.54 26.81 0.62
CA GLU A 231 -9.63 27.13 1.55
C GLU A 231 -10.32 25.85 2.02
N VAL A 232 -10.37 25.65 3.33
CA VAL A 232 -10.92 24.45 3.97
C VAL A 232 -12.09 24.84 4.87
N ARG A 233 -13.17 24.07 4.78
CA ARG A 233 -14.33 24.21 5.66
C ARG A 233 -14.35 23.10 6.70
N GLY A 234 -14.41 23.49 7.97
CA GLY A 234 -14.58 22.56 9.08
C GLY A 234 -15.61 23.07 10.10
N ARG A 235 -15.67 22.39 11.24
CA ARG A 235 -16.53 22.78 12.37
C ARG A 235 -15.70 23.50 13.43
N ASP A 236 -16.03 24.74 13.71
CA ASP A 236 -15.43 25.47 14.83
C ASP A 236 -15.79 24.79 16.15
N LEU A 237 -14.79 24.49 16.97
CA LEU A 237 -14.95 23.80 18.24
C LEU A 237 -15.54 24.70 19.34
N LEU A 238 -15.42 26.02 19.18
CA LEU A 238 -15.94 26.99 20.15
C LEU A 238 -17.43 27.26 19.90
N SER A 239 -17.80 27.64 18.68
CA SER A 239 -19.19 27.96 18.34
C SER A 239 -20.01 26.75 17.91
N GLY A 240 -19.37 25.66 17.48
CA GLY A 240 -20.02 24.50 16.87
C GLY A 240 -20.49 24.73 15.42
N LEU A 241 -20.30 25.93 14.86
CA LEU A 241 -20.74 26.31 13.52
C LEU A 241 -19.69 26.02 12.45
N PRO A 242 -20.07 25.94 11.16
CA PRO A 242 -19.09 25.84 10.08
C PRO A 242 -18.20 27.08 10.01
N LYS A 243 -16.89 26.87 9.88
CA LYS A 243 -15.86 27.91 9.75
C LYS A 243 -14.95 27.59 8.57
N ASN A 244 -14.63 28.60 7.78
CA ASN A 244 -13.64 28.50 6.71
C ASN A 244 -12.29 29.00 7.22
N ILE A 245 -11.23 28.32 6.82
CA ILE A 245 -9.83 28.67 7.09
C ILE A 245 -9.04 28.55 5.79
N VAL A 246 -7.91 29.25 5.69
CA VAL A 246 -6.97 29.11 4.58
C VAL A 246 -5.72 28.46 5.15
N LEU A 247 -5.23 27.41 4.49
CA LEU A 247 -4.01 26.68 4.86
C LEU A 247 -3.00 26.83 3.72
N SER A 248 -1.74 27.04 4.06
CA SER A 248 -0.65 27.11 3.08
C SER A 248 0.16 25.81 3.02
N SER A 249 0.82 25.56 1.90
CA SER A 249 1.72 24.41 1.73
C SER A 249 2.89 24.42 2.71
N GLU A 250 3.36 25.61 3.13
CA GLU A 250 4.36 25.77 4.20
C GLU A 250 3.82 25.32 5.55
N GLU A 251 2.59 25.71 5.89
CA GLU A 251 1.93 25.29 7.12
C GLU A 251 1.71 23.77 7.16
N ILE A 252 1.25 23.18 6.05
CA ILE A 252 1.08 21.72 5.94
C ILE A 252 2.42 20.99 6.01
N ARG A 253 3.49 21.54 5.42
CA ARG A 253 4.84 20.97 5.52
C ARG A 253 5.32 20.91 6.98
N ILE A 254 5.04 21.93 7.78
CA ILE A 254 5.33 21.92 9.23
C ILE A 254 4.50 20.84 9.93
N ALA A 255 3.21 20.72 9.59
CA ALA A 255 2.32 19.74 10.20
C ALA A 255 2.82 18.29 10.02
N VAL A 256 3.33 17.95 8.83
CA VAL A 256 3.78 16.59 8.49
C VAL A 256 5.26 16.30 8.80
N GLU A 257 6.00 17.25 9.37
CA GLU A 257 7.45 17.10 9.60
C GLU A 257 7.79 15.92 10.54
N GLU A 258 6.96 15.66 11.56
CA GLU A 258 7.18 14.55 12.50
C GLU A 258 7.14 13.17 11.81
N PRO A 259 6.02 12.77 11.15
CA PRO A 259 5.99 11.48 10.43
C PRO A 259 7.03 11.42 9.30
N LEU A 260 7.30 12.54 8.62
CA LEU A 260 8.35 12.59 7.59
C LEU A 260 9.74 12.30 8.14
N THR A 261 10.08 12.89 9.31
CA THR A 261 11.36 12.64 9.99
C THR A 261 11.50 11.17 10.37
N GLN A 262 10.42 10.51 10.79
CA GLN A 262 10.44 9.09 11.12
C GLN A 262 10.70 8.20 9.89
N ILE A 263 10.13 8.56 8.73
CA ILE A 263 10.42 7.90 7.45
C ILE A 263 11.90 8.07 7.07
N ILE A 264 12.43 9.30 7.15
CA ILE A 264 13.85 9.59 6.87
C ILE A 264 14.75 8.76 7.79
N ALA A 265 14.43 8.70 9.09
CA ALA A 265 15.19 7.92 10.07
C ALA A 265 15.17 6.40 9.78
N ALA A 266 14.06 5.87 9.26
CA ALA A 266 13.97 4.45 8.86
C ALA A 266 14.85 4.17 7.61
N ILE A 267 14.90 5.11 6.67
CA ILE A 267 15.74 5.02 5.47
C ILE A 267 17.22 5.04 5.85
N THR A 268 17.65 6.05 6.62
CA THR A 268 19.05 6.18 7.05
C THR A 268 19.47 5.02 7.95
N GLY A 269 18.63 4.62 8.91
CA GLY A 269 18.89 3.47 9.77
C GLY A 269 18.95 2.13 9.02
N THR A 270 18.33 2.01 7.84
CA THR A 270 18.46 0.82 6.98
C THR A 270 19.79 0.84 6.22
N LEU A 271 20.20 2.00 5.70
CA LEU A 271 21.51 2.18 5.06
C LEU A 271 22.66 1.84 6.03
N GLU A 272 22.58 2.28 7.29
CA GLU A 272 23.59 2.00 8.32
C GLU A 272 23.77 0.50 8.62
N LYS A 273 22.68 -0.29 8.51
CA LYS A 273 22.70 -1.74 8.75
C LYS A 273 23.09 -2.54 7.50
N THR A 274 23.17 -1.89 6.34
CA THR A 274 23.42 -2.55 5.06
C THR A 274 24.91 -2.86 4.90
N PRO A 275 25.26 -4.07 4.41
CA PRO A 275 26.66 -4.43 4.17
C PRO A 275 27.38 -3.40 3.28
N PRO A 276 28.66 -3.06 3.57
CA PRO A 276 29.38 -1.99 2.86
C PRO A 276 29.38 -2.13 1.35
N GLU A 277 29.47 -3.36 0.83
CA GLU A 277 29.47 -3.65 -0.60
C GLU A 277 28.16 -3.23 -1.26
N LEU A 278 27.02 -3.53 -0.63
CA LEU A 278 25.70 -3.16 -1.13
C LEU A 278 25.39 -1.68 -0.90
N SER A 279 25.89 -1.10 0.19
CA SER A 279 25.79 0.34 0.44
C SER A 279 26.50 1.15 -0.63
N SER A 280 27.66 0.68 -1.12
CA SER A 280 28.37 1.30 -2.26
C SER A 280 27.52 1.26 -3.52
N ASP A 281 26.88 0.12 -3.82
CA ASP A 281 25.98 0.02 -4.99
C ASP A 281 24.81 1.01 -4.90
N ILE A 282 24.25 1.19 -3.70
CA ILE A 282 23.13 2.12 -3.46
C ILE A 282 23.58 3.57 -3.60
N MET A 283 24.79 3.92 -3.14
CA MET A 283 25.33 5.28 -3.32
C MET A 283 25.47 5.64 -4.80
N ASP A 284 25.84 4.67 -5.65
CA ASP A 284 26.00 4.89 -7.09
C ASP A 284 24.66 4.85 -7.85
N ARG A 285 23.75 3.94 -7.48
CA ARG A 285 22.48 3.69 -8.21
C ARG A 285 21.30 4.49 -7.69
N GLY A 286 21.35 4.93 -6.44
CA GLY A 286 20.27 5.65 -5.79
C GLY A 286 19.25 4.78 -5.07
N ILE A 287 18.31 5.47 -4.43
CA ILE A 287 17.11 4.93 -3.76
C ILE A 287 15.96 4.98 -4.76
N VAL A 288 15.24 3.87 -4.92
CA VAL A 288 13.99 3.86 -5.69
C VAL A 288 12.81 4.07 -4.75
N LEU A 289 11.96 5.05 -5.05
CA LEU A 289 10.82 5.45 -4.24
C LEU A 289 9.50 5.09 -4.95
N THR A 290 8.58 4.46 -4.23
CA THR A 290 7.27 4.03 -4.72
C THR A 290 6.20 4.16 -3.63
N GLY A 291 4.96 3.80 -3.94
CA GLY A 291 3.82 3.89 -3.02
C GLY A 291 3.08 5.21 -3.12
N GLY A 292 1.83 5.26 -2.69
CA GLY A 292 1.01 6.48 -2.81
C GLY A 292 1.54 7.67 -2.02
N GLY A 293 2.20 7.43 -0.88
CA GLY A 293 2.81 8.46 -0.06
C GLY A 293 4.05 9.09 -0.68
N CYS A 294 4.67 8.45 -1.70
CA CYS A 294 5.80 9.06 -2.39
C CYS A 294 5.44 10.31 -3.20
N LEU A 295 4.15 10.50 -3.46
CA LEU A 295 3.60 11.61 -4.25
C LEU A 295 3.52 12.92 -3.45
N LEU A 296 3.90 12.91 -2.16
CA LEU A 296 4.05 14.12 -1.37
C LEU A 296 5.12 15.03 -2.04
N LYS A 297 4.74 16.26 -2.38
CA LYS A 297 5.55 17.12 -3.26
C LYS A 297 6.95 17.35 -2.67
N GLY A 298 7.99 17.08 -3.45
CA GLY A 298 9.38 17.29 -3.06
C GLY A 298 9.95 16.27 -2.07
N LEU A 299 9.27 15.12 -1.84
CA LEU A 299 9.79 14.07 -0.97
C LEU A 299 11.10 13.48 -1.49
N ASP A 300 11.23 13.28 -2.80
CA ASP A 300 12.47 12.85 -3.42
C ASP A 300 13.61 13.84 -3.18
N GLU A 301 13.34 15.15 -3.32
CA GLU A 301 14.33 16.20 -3.06
C GLU A 301 14.73 16.26 -1.59
N ARG A 302 13.75 16.17 -0.67
CA ARG A 302 14.05 16.10 0.77
C ARG A 302 14.93 14.88 1.08
N LEU A 303 14.62 13.72 0.51
CA LEU A 303 15.43 12.51 0.72
C LEU A 303 16.83 12.63 0.11
N ARG A 304 16.99 13.25 -1.07
CA ARG A 304 18.31 13.54 -1.64
C ARG A 304 19.14 14.43 -0.71
N GLN A 305 18.53 15.47 -0.14
CA GLN A 305 19.23 16.36 0.79
C GLN A 305 19.69 15.64 2.06
N GLU A 306 18.82 14.83 2.66
CA GLU A 306 19.09 14.16 3.95
C GLU A 306 20.05 12.98 3.81
N THR A 307 20.00 12.27 2.68
CA THR A 307 20.83 11.06 2.47
C THR A 307 22.07 11.30 1.63
N SER A 308 22.13 12.39 0.86
CA SER A 308 23.14 12.63 -0.18
C SER A 308 23.23 11.52 -1.24
N ILE A 309 22.17 10.74 -1.42
CA ILE A 309 22.06 9.66 -2.39
C ILE A 309 21.02 10.06 -3.46
N PRO A 310 21.23 9.71 -4.75
CA PRO A 310 20.20 9.93 -5.76
C PRO A 310 18.88 9.26 -5.39
N VAL A 311 17.75 9.91 -5.65
CA VAL A 311 16.41 9.36 -5.39
C VAL A 311 15.61 9.36 -6.68
N HIS A 312 15.03 8.20 -7.02
CA HIS A 312 14.29 7.96 -8.24
C HIS A 312 12.87 7.54 -7.89
N VAL A 313 11.89 8.39 -8.18
CA VAL A 313 10.48 8.02 -8.08
C VAL A 313 10.12 7.13 -9.26
N THR A 314 9.44 6.02 -9.00
CA THR A 314 8.94 5.12 -10.04
C THR A 314 7.93 5.82 -10.96
N GLU A 315 7.78 5.33 -12.20
CA GLU A 315 6.84 5.93 -13.17
C GLU A 315 5.37 5.81 -12.73
N ASP A 316 4.99 4.65 -12.16
CA ASP A 316 3.63 4.38 -11.67
C ASP A 316 3.63 3.89 -10.19
N PRO A 317 3.92 4.78 -9.22
CA PRO A 317 4.15 4.40 -7.81
C PRO A 317 2.99 3.67 -7.14
N LEU A 318 1.77 3.95 -7.56
CA LEU A 318 0.55 3.35 -7.02
C LEU A 318 0.36 1.89 -7.45
N THR A 319 1.12 1.42 -8.43
CA THR A 319 0.87 0.12 -9.08
C THR A 319 2.02 -0.87 -8.98
N CYS A 320 3.21 -0.44 -8.53
CA CYS A 320 4.39 -1.31 -8.47
C CYS A 320 4.11 -2.60 -7.69
N VAL A 321 3.52 -2.52 -6.50
CA VAL A 321 3.24 -3.69 -5.65
C VAL A 321 2.33 -4.70 -6.35
N VAL A 322 1.22 -4.25 -6.93
CA VAL A 322 0.27 -5.17 -7.60
C VAL A 322 0.87 -5.76 -8.88
N ILE A 323 1.67 -5.00 -9.63
CA ILE A 323 2.37 -5.47 -10.83
C ILE A 323 3.40 -6.54 -10.45
N GLY A 324 4.21 -6.30 -9.41
CA GLY A 324 5.21 -7.27 -8.97
C GLY A 324 4.59 -8.54 -8.38
N SER A 325 3.48 -8.39 -7.65
CA SER A 325 2.65 -9.51 -7.17
C SER A 325 2.10 -10.33 -8.34
N GLY A 326 1.67 -9.67 -9.42
CA GLY A 326 1.23 -10.32 -10.65
C GLY A 326 2.35 -11.08 -11.37
N LYS A 327 3.54 -10.46 -11.50
CA LYS A 327 4.72 -11.05 -12.15
C LYS A 327 5.29 -12.24 -11.36
N SER A 328 5.29 -12.19 -10.03
CA SER A 328 5.82 -13.28 -9.18
C SER A 328 5.07 -14.61 -9.33
N LEU A 329 3.77 -14.56 -9.67
CA LEU A 329 2.98 -15.75 -10.00
C LEU A 329 3.53 -16.52 -11.20
N GLU A 330 4.15 -15.83 -12.16
CA GLU A 330 4.73 -16.45 -13.35
C GLU A 330 6.00 -17.23 -12.98
N GLU A 331 6.82 -16.68 -12.10
CA GLU A 331 8.03 -17.31 -11.57
C GLU A 331 7.72 -18.56 -10.72
N ILE A 332 6.70 -18.49 -9.86
CA ILE A 332 6.24 -19.66 -9.08
C ILE A 332 5.83 -20.81 -10.02
N GLU A 333 5.18 -20.48 -11.13
CA GLU A 333 4.77 -21.47 -12.13
C GLU A 333 5.97 -22.06 -12.87
N LEU A 334 6.95 -21.23 -13.24
CA LEU A 334 8.21 -21.66 -13.83
C LEU A 334 8.95 -22.63 -12.89
N LEU A 335 9.13 -22.24 -11.63
CA LEU A 335 9.80 -23.05 -10.61
C LEU A 335 9.08 -24.39 -10.39
N LYS A 336 7.74 -24.40 -10.30
CA LYS A 336 6.96 -25.65 -10.18
C LYS A 336 7.14 -26.57 -11.40
N ARG A 337 7.26 -26.02 -12.62
CA ARG A 337 7.49 -26.82 -13.84
C ARG A 337 8.90 -27.41 -13.89
N VAL A 338 9.91 -26.64 -13.49
CA VAL A 338 11.31 -27.06 -13.46
C VAL A 338 11.61 -28.01 -12.29
N ALA A 339 10.92 -27.86 -11.16
CA ALA A 339 11.01 -28.76 -10.01
C ALA A 339 10.52 -30.20 -10.28
N ILE A 340 9.95 -30.47 -11.46
CA ILE A 340 9.65 -31.83 -11.94
C ILE A 340 10.93 -32.44 -12.52
N GLY A 341 11.86 -32.75 -11.62
CA GLY A 341 13.10 -33.48 -11.89
C GLY A 341 13.55 -34.42 -10.74
N THR A 342 12.82 -34.45 -9.62
CA THR A 342 13.15 -35.28 -8.46
C THR A 342 11.89 -35.92 -7.88
N LYS A 343 11.35 -36.90 -8.63
CA LYS A 343 10.59 -38.01 -8.04
C LYS A 343 11.31 -39.31 -8.41
N ARG A 344 12.11 -39.82 -7.48
CA ARG A 344 12.28 -41.26 -7.25
C ARG A 344 11.72 -41.55 -5.87
#